data_AF-W1YV83-F1
#
_entry.id   AF-W1YV83-F1
#
_cell.length_a   1.000
_cell.length_b   1.000
_cell.length_c   1.000
_cell.angle_alpha   90.00
_cell.angle_beta   90.00
_cell.angle_gamma   90.00
#
_symmetry.space_group_name_H-M   'P 1'
#
loop_
_entity.id
_entity.type
_entity.pdbx_description
1 polymer ?
#
loop_
_entity_poly.entity_id
_entity_poly.type
_entity_poly.pdbx_seq_one_letter_code
_entity_poly.pdbx_strand_id
1 'polypeptide(L)' 'IARRVRENHVYCEVYPYNKALDKIKELKPQGIIFTGGPNSVYEENSPKIEKEIFELGIPVLGMCYGMQFMAH' A
#
# COMPACT_ATOMS: atom_id res chain seq x y z
N ILE A 1 -10.49 -5.31 3.43
CA ILE A 1 -9.65 -4.41 4.27
C ILE A 1 -10.36 -3.08 4.49
N ALA A 2 -10.64 -2.27 3.46
CA ALA A 2 -11.30 -0.97 3.61
C ALA A 2 -12.58 -0.99 4.47
N ARG A 3 -13.46 -1.98 4.28
CA ARG A 3 -14.64 -2.18 5.15
C ARG A 3 -14.26 -2.32 6.62
N ARG A 4 -13.26 -3.15 6.96
CA ARG A 4 -12.79 -3.36 8.34
C ARG A 4 -12.17 -2.09 8.93
N VAL A 5 -11.43 -1.31 8.15
CA VAL A 5 -10.89 -0.01 8.60
C VAL A 5 -12.03 0.96 8.93
N ARG A 6 -13.04 1.05 8.07
CA ARG A 6 -14.24 1.89 8.28
C ARG A 6 -15.09 1.42 9.46
N GLU A 7 -15.20 0.10 9.69
CA GLU A 7 -15.84 -0.48 10.87
C GLU A 7 -15.11 -0.12 12.18
N ASN A 8 -13.84 0.26 12.12
CA ASN A 8 -13.09 0.81 13.26
C ASN A 8 -13.15 2.35 13.32
N HIS A 9 -14.12 2.97 12.64
CA HIS A 9 -14.33 4.42 12.62
C HIS A 9 -13.14 5.23 12.05
N VAL A 10 -12.30 4.62 11.22
CA VAL A 10 -11.19 5.30 10.54
C VAL A 10 -11.57 5.56 9.08
N TYR A 11 -11.40 6.81 8.62
CA TYR A 11 -11.58 7.16 7.21
C TYR A 11 -10.48 6.49 6.37
N CYS A 12 -10.88 5.89 5.24
CA CYS A 12 -9.92 5.32 4.31
C CYS A 12 -10.42 5.36 2.86
N GLU A 13 -9.45 5.52 1.97
CA GLU A 13 -9.62 5.45 0.52
C GLU A 13 -8.85 4.26 -0.05
N VAL A 14 -9.28 3.77 -1.22
CA VAL A 14 -8.64 2.64 -1.90
C VAL A 14 -8.19 3.11 -3.26
N TYR A 15 -6.90 2.97 -3.52
CA TYR A 15 -6.25 3.39 -4.76
C TYR A 15 -5.54 2.21 -5.44
N PRO A 16 -5.52 2.15 -6.78
CA PRO A 16 -4.66 1.22 -7.49
C PRO A 16 -3.18 1.58 -7.28
N TYR A 17 -2.30 0.58 -7.31
CA TYR A 17 -0.87 0.75 -6.99
C TYR A 17 -0.20 1.83 -7.85
N ASN A 18 -0.56 1.92 -9.13
CA ASN A 18 -0.01 2.87 -10.10
C ASN A 18 -0.42 4.34 -9.88
N LYS A 19 -1.31 4.61 -8.91
CA LYS A 19 -1.69 5.97 -8.49
C LYS A 19 -1.37 6.22 -7.00
N ALA A 20 -0.75 5.26 -6.33
CA ALA A 20 -0.61 5.28 -4.88
C ALA A 20 0.32 6.40 -4.42
N LEU A 21 1.49 6.56 -5.05
CA LEU A 21 2.49 7.54 -4.62
C LEU A 21 1.96 8.97 -4.70
N ASP A 22 1.37 9.35 -5.84
CA ASP A 22 0.78 10.68 -6.03
C ASP A 22 -0.28 10.98 -4.97
N LYS A 23 -1.15 10.00 -4.70
CA LYS A 23 -2.23 10.14 -3.71
C LYS A 23 -1.72 10.19 -2.28
N ILE A 24 -0.65 9.48 -1.97
CA ILE A 24 -0.02 9.56 -0.64
C ILE A 24 0.61 10.94 -0.44
N LYS A 25 1.28 11.50 -1.46
CA LYS A 25 1.87 12.84 -1.41
C LYS A 25 0.79 13.93 -1.28
N GLU A 26 -0.35 13.77 -1.96
CA GLU A 26 -1.50 14.68 -1.89
C GLU A 26 -2.23 14.61 -0.54
N LEU A 27 -2.60 13.40 -0.10
CA LEU A 27 -3.49 13.19 1.05
C LEU A 27 -2.75 13.18 2.39
N LYS A 28 -1.44 12.88 2.40
CA LYS A 28 -0.61 12.73 3.61
C LYS A 28 -1.29 11.82 4.66
N PRO A 29 -1.57 10.56 4.31
CA PRO A 29 -2.33 9.66 5.17
C PRO A 29 -1.58 9.33 6.46
N GLN A 30 -2.33 9.02 7.52
CA GLN A 30 -1.76 8.58 8.80
C GLN A 30 -1.21 7.15 8.76
N GLY A 31 -1.58 6.36 7.75
CA GLY A 31 -1.11 4.99 7.57
C GLY A 31 -1.43 4.46 6.18
N ILE A 32 -0.61 3.51 5.72
CA ILE A 32 -0.73 2.87 4.41
C ILE A 32 -0.93 1.37 4.61
N ILE A 33 -1.85 0.77 3.85
CA ILE A 33 -2.03 -0.68 3.82
C ILE A 33 -1.79 -1.18 2.39
N PHE A 34 -0.70 -1.93 2.19
CA PHE A 34 -0.48 -2.67 0.95
C PHE A 34 -1.24 -3.99 0.99
N THR A 35 -2.15 -4.16 0.05
CA THR A 35 -3.00 -5.34 -0.03
C THR A 35 -2.29 -6.51 -0.69
N GLY A 36 -2.85 -7.71 -0.53
CA GLY A 36 -2.43 -8.88 -1.28
C GLY A 36 -2.84 -8.81 -2.76
N GLY A 37 -2.28 -9.72 -3.55
CA GLY A 37 -2.62 -9.98 -4.95
C GLY A 37 -2.18 -11.39 -5.33
N PRO A 38 -2.61 -11.92 -6.48
CA PRO A 38 -2.27 -13.27 -6.92
C PRO A 38 -0.84 -13.40 -7.47
N ASN A 39 -0.18 -12.27 -7.76
CA ASN A 39 1.14 -12.24 -8.41
C ASN A 39 2.26 -12.67 -7.46
N SER A 40 3.38 -13.09 -8.04
CA SER A 40 4.65 -13.26 -7.32
C SER A 40 5.48 -11.98 -7.40
N VAL A 41 6.10 -11.55 -6.29
CA VAL A 41 6.96 -10.35 -6.29
C VAL A 41 8.15 -10.46 -7.24
N TYR A 42 8.58 -11.69 -7.55
CA TYR A 42 9.72 -11.98 -8.42
C TYR A 42 9.41 -11.85 -9.92
N GLU A 43 8.13 -11.77 -10.31
CA GLU A 43 7.76 -11.59 -11.72
C GLU A 43 8.16 -10.19 -12.20
N GLU A 44 8.62 -10.08 -13.45
CA GLU A 44 9.10 -8.83 -14.02
C GLU A 44 8.01 -7.74 -14.03
N ASN A 45 6.81 -8.13 -14.45
CA ASN A 45 5.62 -7.30 -14.55
C ASN A 45 4.76 -7.27 -13.27
N SER A 46 5.30 -7.75 -12.16
CA SER A 46 4.57 -7.72 -10.89
C SER A 46 4.32 -6.26 -10.45
N PRO A 47 3.18 -5.98 -9.78
CA PRO A 47 2.87 -4.63 -9.31
C PRO A 47 3.96 -4.09 -8.38
N LYS A 48 4.63 -3.01 -8.79
CA LYS A 48 5.68 -2.35 -8.00
C LYS A 48 5.29 -0.90 -7.76
N ILE A 49 5.67 -0.40 -6.59
CA ILE A 49 5.58 1.02 -6.22
C ILE A 49 7.01 1.51 -5.95
N GLU A 50 7.27 2.79 -6.11
CA GLU A 50 8.55 3.40 -5.80
C GLU A 50 8.90 3.22 -4.31
N LYS A 51 10.14 2.80 -4.01
CA LYS A 51 10.61 2.57 -2.63
C LYS A 51 10.65 3.85 -1.77
N GLU A 52 10.61 5.03 -2.40
CA GLU A 52 10.50 6.35 -1.73
C GLU A 52 9.33 6.41 -0.74
N ILE A 53 8.28 5.63 -0.96
CA ILE A 53 7.11 5.55 -0.07
C ILE A 53 7.47 5.21 1.39
N PHE A 54 8.54 4.43 1.61
CA PHE A 54 8.99 4.03 2.94
C PHE A 54 9.80 5.12 3.65
N GLU A 55 10.28 6.12 2.91
CA GLU A 55 11.05 7.25 3.43
C GLU A 55 10.14 8.39 3.92
N LEU A 56 8.83 8.32 3.63
CA LEU A 56 7.84 9.34 3.99
C LEU A 56 7.51 9.39 5.50
N GLY A 57 8.05 8.46 6.30
CA GLY A 57 7.78 8.38 7.75
C GLY A 57 6.35 7.96 8.11
N ILE A 58 5.56 7.49 7.13
CA ILE A 58 4.20 7.02 7.32
C ILE A 58 4.23 5.51 7.65
N PRO A 59 3.55 5.03 8.70
CA PRO A 59 3.47 3.60 9.01
C PRO A 59 2.85 2.80 7.86
N VAL A 60 3.49 1.68 7.50
CA VAL A 60 3.03 0.80 6.41
C VAL A 60 2.74 -0.61 6.93
N LEU A 61 1.55 -1.12 6.64
CA LEU A 61 1.17 -2.52 6.85
C LEU A 61 1.12 -3.26 5.51
N GLY A 62 1.99 -4.26 5.33
CA GLY A 62 1.96 -5.15 4.18
C GLY A 62 1.20 -6.44 4.47
N MET A 63 0.29 -6.82 3.56
CA MET A 63 -0.42 -8.10 3.63
C MET A 63 -0.13 -8.98 2.41
N CYS A 64 0.30 -10.22 2.65
CA CYS A 64 0.60 -11.20 1.59
C CYS A 64 1.57 -10.60 0.54
N TYR A 65 1.14 -10.36 -0.70
CA TYR A 65 1.95 -9.67 -1.72
C TYR A 65 2.53 -8.35 -1.19
N GLY A 66 1.75 -7.54 -0.47
CA GLY A 66 2.24 -6.29 0.11
C GLY A 66 3.38 -6.51 1.11
N MET A 67 3.35 -7.59 1.89
CA MET A 67 4.45 -7.97 2.78
C MET A 67 5.67 -8.46 2.00
N GLN A 68 5.46 -9.27 0.95
CA GLN A 68 6.54 -9.75 0.09
C GLN A 68 7.23 -8.59 -0.63
N PHE A 69 6.46 -7.63 -1.15
CA PHE A 69 6.96 -6.41 -1.76
C PHE A 69 7.80 -5.57 -0.79
N MET A 70 7.39 -5.46 0.47
CA MET A 70 8.16 -4.72 1.49
C MET A 70 9.50 -5.39 1.84
N ALA A 71 9.60 -6.71 1.70
CA ALA A 71 10.81 -7.48 2.03
C ALA A 71 11.78 -7.64 0.85
N HIS A 72 11.33 -7.37 -0.38
CA HIS A 72 12.10 -7.53 -1.62
C HIS A 72 12.92 -6.27 -1.97
#